data_AF-A0A816RSB5-F1
#
_entry.id   AF-A0A816RSB5-F1
#
_cell.length_a   1.000
_cell.length_b   1.000
_cell.length_c   1.000
_cell.angle_alpha   90.00
_cell.angle_beta   90.00
_cell.angle_gamma   90.00
#
_symmetry.space_group_name_H-M   'P 1'
#
loop_
_entity.id
_entity.type
_entity.pdbx_description
1 polymer ?
#
loop_
_entity_poly.entity_id
_entity_poly.type
_entity_poly.pdbx_seq_one_letter_code
_entity_poly.pdbx_strand_id
1 'polypeptide(L)'
;MLYFRSTQYQSGAPYKAKAQEILPDREILISTLSTGPVAFADGMNYIDRERIMKCCRQDGLILKPSKPLTMIDLLINDWANY
;
A
#
# COMPACT_ATOMS: atom_id res chain seq x y z
N MET A 1 -7.22 3.98 9.03
CA MET A 1 -5.92 3.28 8.99
C MET A 1 -5.87 2.50 7.69
N LEU A 2 -4.89 2.77 6.85
CA LEU A 2 -4.71 2.03 5.58
C LEU A 2 -3.91 0.76 5.83
N TYR A 3 -4.19 -0.25 5.02
CA TYR A 3 -3.44 -1.49 5.01
C TYR A 3 -3.05 -1.78 3.58
N PHE A 4 -1.84 -2.28 3.37
CA PHE A 4 -1.42 -2.76 2.06
C PHE A 4 -0.83 -4.17 2.15
N ARG A 5 -0.94 -4.90 1.04
CA ARG A 5 -0.27 -6.20 0.86
C ARG A 5 0.92 -6.04 -0.06
N SER A 6 2.06 -6.51 0.41
CA SER A 6 3.27 -6.56 -0.40
C SER A 6 3.24 -7.74 -1.37
N THR A 7 2.56 -8.85 -1.06
CA THR A 7 2.51 -10.02 -1.95
C THR A 7 1.20 -10.15 -2.73
N GLN A 8 1.32 -10.59 -3.99
CA GLN A 8 0.17 -10.79 -4.88
C GLN A 8 -0.67 -12.01 -4.49
N TYR A 9 -0.04 -13.10 -4.04
CA TYR A 9 -0.74 -14.34 -3.72
C TYR A 9 -0.33 -14.86 -2.36
N GLN A 10 -1.33 -15.22 -1.56
CA GLN A 10 -1.16 -15.83 -0.24
C GLN A 10 -2.00 -17.10 -0.20
N SER A 11 -1.33 -18.25 -0.06
CA SER A 11 -2.03 -19.53 0.03
C SER A 11 -2.74 -19.65 1.38
N GLY A 12 -4.02 -20.05 1.36
CA GLY A 12 -4.83 -20.17 2.58
C GLY A 12 -5.45 -18.85 3.06
N ALA A 13 -5.50 -17.81 2.23
CA ALA A 13 -6.18 -16.56 2.56
C ALA A 13 -7.67 -16.79 2.94
N PRO A 14 -8.18 -16.22 4.06
CA PRO A 14 -9.49 -16.55 4.62
C PRO A 14 -10.69 -15.97 3.84
N TYR A 15 -10.45 -15.07 2.88
CA TYR A 15 -11.50 -14.31 2.20
C TYR A 15 -11.91 -14.88 0.84
N LYS A 16 -10.99 -15.44 0.04
CA LYS A 16 -11.32 -16.19 -1.20
C LYS A 16 -10.26 -17.25 -1.48
N ALA A 17 -10.67 -18.40 -2.00
CA ALA A 17 -9.79 -19.53 -2.33
C ALA A 17 -8.67 -19.19 -3.33
N LYS A 18 -8.88 -18.16 -4.17
CA LYS A 18 -7.89 -17.62 -5.12
C LYS A 18 -7.80 -16.10 -5.01
N ALA A 19 -7.82 -15.56 -3.79
CA ALA A 19 -7.66 -14.14 -3.62
C ALA A 19 -6.26 -13.71 -4.07
N GLN A 20 -6.19 -12.69 -4.91
CA GLN A 20 -4.93 -12.11 -5.37
C GLN A 20 -4.98 -10.59 -5.22
N GLU A 21 -3.88 -10.02 -4.71
CA GLU A 21 -3.63 -8.59 -4.79
C GLU A 21 -3.10 -8.27 -6.19
N ILE A 22 -3.83 -7.44 -6.92
CA ILE A 22 -3.58 -7.21 -8.34
C ILE A 22 -2.42 -6.22 -8.50
N LEU A 23 -2.37 -5.20 -7.63
CA LEU A 23 -1.47 -4.05 -7.79
C LEU A 23 -0.74 -3.69 -6.48
N PRO A 24 0.08 -4.60 -5.92
CA PRO A 24 0.76 -4.35 -4.64
C PRO A 24 1.68 -3.12 -4.68
N ASP A 25 2.35 -2.86 -5.81
CA ASP A 25 3.20 -1.68 -5.97
C ASP A 25 2.39 -0.37 -5.93
N ARG A 26 1.13 -0.39 -6.39
CA ARG A 26 0.23 0.77 -6.33
C ARG A 26 -0.23 1.02 -4.90
N GLU A 27 -0.59 -0.01 -4.15
CA GLU A 27 -0.97 0.14 -2.74
C GLU A 27 0.18 0.70 -1.90
N ILE A 28 1.42 0.27 -2.17
CA ILE A 28 2.63 0.78 -1.52
C ILE A 28 2.82 2.27 -1.83
N LEU A 29 2.66 2.66 -3.09
CA LEU A 29 2.76 4.06 -3.51
C LEU A 29 1.70 4.92 -2.79
N ILE A 30 0.44 4.50 -2.80
CA ILE A 30 -0.67 5.20 -2.13
C ILE A 30 -0.41 5.28 -0.62
N SER A 31 0.02 4.18 -0.01
CA SER A 31 0.35 4.11 1.41
C SER A 31 1.41 5.14 1.81
N THR A 32 2.46 5.26 1.00
CA THR A 32 3.53 6.26 1.18
C THR A 32 3.00 7.69 1.13
N LEU A 33 2.11 7.97 0.18
CA LEU A 33 1.65 9.34 -0.12
C LEU A 33 0.46 9.80 0.74
N SER A 34 -0.26 8.86 1.36
CA SER A 34 -1.48 9.12 2.15
C SER A 34 -1.26 9.91 3.45
N THR A 35 -0.05 9.91 4.01
CA THR A 35 0.32 10.48 5.34
C THR A 35 -0.46 9.93 6.55
N GLY A 36 -1.49 9.11 6.36
CA GLY A 36 -2.30 8.51 7.43
C GLY A 36 -1.59 7.39 8.20
N PRO A 37 -2.19 6.84 9.27
CA PRO A 37 -1.72 5.61 9.90
C PRO A 37 -1.83 4.44 8.91
N VAL A 38 -0.74 3.71 8.71
CA VAL A 38 -0.65 2.58 7.77
C VAL A 38 -0.04 1.37 8.46
N ALA A 39 -0.49 0.16 8.12
CA ALA A 39 0.16 -1.09 8.50
C ALA A 39 0.23 -2.09 7.34
N PHE A 40 1.07 -3.11 7.48
CA PHE A 40 1.14 -4.23 6.55
C PHE A 40 0.04 -5.23 6.88
N ALA A 41 -0.66 -5.73 5.87
CA ALA A 41 -1.69 -6.76 6.01
C ALA A 41 -1.27 -8.13 5.44
N ASP A 42 0.01 -8.30 5.12
CA ASP A 42 0.50 -9.60 4.68
C ASP A 42 0.41 -10.66 5.79
N GLY A 43 0.04 -11.88 5.40
CA GLY A 43 0.11 -13.02 6.29
C GLY A 43 1.54 -13.30 6.77
N MET A 44 1.65 -13.99 7.91
CA MET A 44 2.94 -14.44 8.43
C MET A 44 3.66 -15.30 7.37
N ASN A 45 4.94 -14.99 7.11
CA ASN A 45 5.78 -15.58 6.05
C ASN A 45 5.43 -15.20 4.59
N TYR A 46 4.47 -14.29 4.37
CA TYR A 46 4.14 -13.76 3.03
C TYR A 46 4.55 -12.29 2.87
N ILE A 47 5.43 -11.80 3.74
CA ILE A 47 5.96 -10.44 3.66
C ILE A 47 7.08 -10.40 2.63
N ASP A 48 6.90 -9.59 1.59
CA ASP A 48 7.97 -9.23 0.67
C ASP A 48 8.74 -8.02 1.23
N ARG A 49 9.82 -8.32 1.95
CA ARG A 49 10.66 -7.30 2.59
C ARG A 49 11.24 -6.32 1.58
N GLU A 50 11.69 -6.80 0.42
CA GLU A 50 12.31 -5.91 -0.57
C GLU A 50 11.31 -4.87 -1.06
N ARG A 51 10.06 -5.31 -1.33
CA ARG A 51 8.99 -4.41 -1.77
C ARG A 51 8.58 -3.42 -0.67
N ILE A 52 8.40 -3.88 0.57
CA ILE A 52 8.07 -2.99 1.71
C ILE A 52 9.14 -1.93 1.93
N MET A 53 10.41 -2.31 1.88
CA MET A 53 11.52 -1.38 2.14
C MET A 53 11.66 -0.28 1.08
N LYS A 54 10.96 -0.35 -0.07
CA LYS A 54 10.87 0.76 -1.03
C LYS A 54 10.11 1.97 -0.47
N CYS A 55 9.20 1.76 0.47
CA CYS A 55 8.43 2.83 1.12
C CYS A 55 8.85 3.10 2.56
N CYS A 56 9.75 2.30 3.14
CA CYS A 56 10.13 2.40 4.55
C CYS A 56 11.57 2.90 4.69
N ARG A 57 11.80 3.70 5.74
CA ARG A 57 13.14 3.96 6.27
C ARG A 57 13.69 2.69 6.93
N GLN A 58 15.00 2.69 7.18
CA GLN A 58 15.68 1.56 7.85
C GLN A 58 15.15 1.27 9.26
N ASP A 59 14.54 2.26 9.92
CA ASP A 59 13.88 2.12 11.23
C ASP A 59 12.47 1.52 11.15
N GLY A 60 11.99 1.15 9.95
CA GLY A 60 10.70 0.53 9.73
C GLY A 60 9.53 1.53 9.64
N LEU A 61 9.81 2.84 9.68
CA LEU A 61 8.78 3.86 9.48
C LEU A 61 8.57 4.13 7.99
N ILE A 62 7.31 4.11 7.55
CA ILE A 62 6.95 4.52 6.20
C ILE A 62 7.34 5.98 5.97
N LEU A 63 7.97 6.24 4.83
CA LEU A 63 8.28 7.57 4.34
C LEU A 63 6.97 8.33 4.14
N LYS A 64 6.78 9.40 4.91
CA LYS A 64 5.66 10.32 4.73
C LYS A 64 6.19 11.63 4.15
N PRO A 65 5.59 12.14 3.05
CA PRO A 65 5.88 13.50 2.62
C PRO A 65 5.42 14.49 3.70
N SER A 66 6.10 15.63 3.81
CA SER A 66 5.76 16.69 4.77
C SER A 66 4.38 17.31 4.52
N LYS A 67 3.86 17.17 3.31
CA LYS A 67 2.49 17.51 2.91
C LYS A 67 1.88 16.31 2.17
N PRO A 68 0.62 15.94 2.45
CA PRO A 68 -0.08 14.93 1.65
C PRO A 68 -0.19 15.37 0.20
N LEU A 69 -0.21 14.41 -0.73
CA LEU A 69 -0.22 14.64 -2.18
C LEU A 69 -1.60 15.11 -2.70
N THR A 70 -2.21 16.09 -2.04
CA THR A 70 -3.60 16.51 -2.26
C THR A 70 -3.85 17.05 -3.67
N MET A 71 -2.83 17.62 -4.33
CA MET A 71 -2.98 18.21 -5.67
C MET A 71 -3.21 17.16 -6.77
N ILE A 72 -2.58 15.99 -6.66
CA ILE A 72 -2.82 14.88 -7.59
C ILE A 72 -4.17 14.24 -7.29
N ASP A 73 -4.54 14.09 -6.01
CA ASP A 73 -5.86 13.61 -5.63
C ASP A 73 -6.97 14.51 -6.21
N LEU A 74 -6.80 15.83 -6.15
CA LEU A 74 -7.72 16.81 -6.74
C LEU A 74 -7.79 16.68 -8.26
N LEU A 75 -6.64 16.56 -8.94
CA LEU A 75 -6.57 16.43 -10.40
C LEU A 75 -7.26 15.15 -10.90
N ILE A 76 -7.01 14.02 -10.23
CA ILE A 76 -7.62 12.72 -10.57
C ILE A 76 -9.12 12.75 -10.30
N ASN A 77 -9.55 13.35 -9.18
CA ASN A 77 -10.96 13.48 -8.86
C ASN A 77 -11.69 14.34 -9.90
N ASP A 78 -11.11 15.46 -10.35
CA ASP A 78 -11.67 16.29 -11.41
C ASP A 78 -11.87 15.49 -12.71
N TRP A 79 -10.85 14.74 -13.13
CA TRP A 79 -10.92 13.87 -14.30
C TRP A 79 -11.95 12.73 -14.19
N ALA A 80 -12.17 12.17 -13.00
CA ALA A 80 -13.10 11.06 -12.79
C ALA A 80 -14.57 11.47 -12.70
N ASN A 81 -14.86 12.77 -12.56
CA ASN A 81 -16.22 13.32 -12.51
C ASN A 81 -16.75 13.75 -13.90
N TYR A 82 -16.02 13.43 -14.97
CA TYR A 82 -16.45 13.54 -16.38
C TYR A 82 -16.61 12.15 -17.01
#